data_AF-A0A7V3I4P5-F1
#
_entry.id   AF-A0A7V3I4P5-F1
#
_cell.length_a   1.000
_cell.length_b   1.000
_cell.length_c   1.000
_cell.angle_alpha   90.00
_cell.angle_beta   90.00
_cell.angle_gamma   90.00
#
_symmetry.space_group_name_H-M   'P 1'
#
loop_
_entity.id
_entity.type
_entity.pdbx_description
1 polymer ?
#
loop_
_entity_poly.entity_id
_entity_poly.type
_entity_poly.pdbx_seq_one_letter_code
_entity_poly.pdbx_strand_id
1 'polypeptide(L)'
;MELNTFSVVASCQRTYTLGVAVSSAVPAVGAVCPRIVPGVGAACSQSWTNPYLAIDALARVLDGKAASAALDTVLAGDDAR
;
A
#
# COMPACT_ATOMS: atom_id res chain seq x y z
N MET A 1 -2.50 -25.73 -3.01
CA MET A 1 -3.51 -24.70 -2.67
C MET A 1 -2.94 -23.38 -3.13
N GLU A 2 -3.51 -22.77 -4.16
CA GLU A 2 -3.10 -21.42 -4.58
C GLU A 2 -3.62 -20.41 -3.56
N LEU A 3 -2.72 -19.76 -2.84
CA LEU A 3 -3.06 -18.69 -1.91
C LEU A 3 -2.93 -17.37 -2.66
N ASN A 4 -4.06 -16.88 -3.19
CA ASN A 4 -4.11 -15.63 -3.91
C ASN A 4 -4.52 -14.49 -2.97
N THR A 5 -3.88 -13.33 -3.13
CA THR A 5 -4.27 -12.10 -2.44
C THR A 5 -4.58 -11.03 -3.48
N PHE A 6 -5.73 -10.38 -3.33
CA PHE A 6 -6.18 -9.30 -4.20
C PHE A 6 -6.35 -8.04 -3.37
N SER A 7 -5.94 -6.89 -3.90
CA SER A 7 -6.20 -5.61 -3.25
C SER A 7 -6.43 -4.49 -4.26
N VAL A 8 -7.10 -3.43 -3.80
CA VAL A 8 -7.40 -2.23 -4.58
C VAL A 8 -7.23 -0.99 -3.71
N VAL A 9 -6.64 0.06 -4.28
CA VAL A 9 -6.58 1.41 -3.71
C VAL A 9 -7.41 2.32 -4.61
N ALA A 10 -8.25 3.16 -4.02
CA ALA A 10 -9.12 4.08 -4.76
C ALA A 10 -9.20 5.45 -4.09
N SER A 11 -9.50 6.47 -4.90
CA SER A 11 -9.82 7.83 -4.45
C SER A 11 -11.18 8.27 -4.99
N CYS A 12 -12.00 8.87 -4.14
CA CYS A 12 -13.27 9.47 -4.55
C CYS A 12 -13.05 10.91 -4.99
N GLN A 13 -13.22 11.22 -6.29
CA GLN A 13 -13.01 12.58 -6.82
C GLN A 13 -14.01 13.63 -6.29
N ARG A 14 -15.14 13.19 -5.70
CA ARG A 14 -16.17 14.08 -5.14
C ARG A 14 -15.84 14.53 -3.71
N THR A 15 -15.28 13.63 -2.90
CA THR A 15 -15.03 13.85 -1.46
C THR A 15 -13.56 13.85 -1.10
N TYR A 16 -12.69 13.54 -2.06
CA TYR A 16 -11.26 13.31 -1.88
C TYR A 16 -10.90 12.22 -0.84
N THR A 17 -11.85 11.35 -0.52
CA THR A 17 -11.64 10.23 0.41
C THR A 17 -10.83 9.13 -0.26
N LEU A 18 -9.87 8.58 0.47
CA LEU A 18 -9.08 7.42 0.05
C LEU A 18 -9.63 6.14 0.68
N GLY A 19 -9.57 5.04 -0.06
CA GLY A 19 -9.98 3.72 0.43
C GLY A 19 -9.04 2.63 -0.05
N VAL A 20 -8.88 1.60 0.78
CA VAL A 20 -8.13 0.37 0.46
C VAL A 20 -9.00 -0.82 0.82
N ALA A 21 -9.07 -1.82 -0.06
CA ALA A 21 -9.68 -3.11 0.21
C ALA A 21 -8.69 -4.24 -0.12
N VAL A 22 -8.72 -5.31 0.66
CA VAL A 22 -7.87 -6.50 0.48
C VAL A 22 -8.70 -7.76 0.76
N SER A 23 -8.47 -8.80 -0.04
CA SER A 23 -9.06 -10.13 0.11
C SER A 23 -7.95 -11.18 0.03
N SER A 24 -7.88 -12.06 1.02
CA SER A 24 -6.87 -13.10 1.13
C SER A 24 -7.43 -14.31 1.87
N ALA A 25 -6.84 -15.48 1.65
CA ALA A 25 -7.07 -16.68 2.45
C ALA A 25 -6.37 -16.64 3.82
N VAL A 26 -5.48 -15.66 4.04
CA VAL A 26 -4.81 -15.43 5.33
C VAL A 26 -5.69 -14.52 6.20
N PRO A 27 -5.98 -14.90 7.46
CA PRO A 27 -6.79 -14.08 8.35
C PRO A 27 -6.08 -12.76 8.73
N ALA A 28 -6.86 -11.76 9.08
CA ALA A 28 -6.40 -10.47 9.62
C ALA A 28 -5.52 -9.60 8.68
N VAL A 29 -5.50 -9.86 7.37
CA VAL A 29 -4.76 -9.03 6.39
C VAL A 29 -5.15 -7.54 6.43
N GLY A 30 -6.38 -7.21 6.84
CA GLY A 30 -6.83 -5.83 7.00
C GLY A 30 -6.06 -5.02 8.07
N ALA A 31 -5.39 -5.70 9.02
CA ALA A 31 -4.57 -5.03 10.03
C ALA A 31 -3.11 -4.80 9.57
N VAL A 32 -2.69 -5.45 8.48
CA VAL A 32 -1.26 -5.55 8.11
C VAL A 32 -0.99 -4.95 6.73
N CYS A 33 -1.81 -5.29 5.73
CA CYS A 33 -1.59 -4.90 4.34
C CYS A 33 -1.95 -3.44 4.04
N PRO A 34 -3.16 -2.93 4.39
CA PRO A 34 -3.58 -1.60 3.98
C PRO A 34 -2.97 -0.51 4.89
N ARG A 35 -2.52 0.58 4.29
CA ARG A 35 -2.09 1.79 5.00
C ARG A 35 -2.70 3.02 4.35
N ILE A 36 -3.27 3.89 5.18
CA ILE A 36 -3.78 5.20 4.76
C ILE A 36 -3.20 6.27 5.68
N VAL A 37 -2.69 7.34 5.07
CA VAL A 37 -2.29 8.57 5.78
C VAL A 37 -3.17 9.70 5.23
N PRO A 38 -4.12 10.25 6.03
CA PRO A 38 -5.02 11.30 5.59
C PRO A 38 -4.26 12.51 5.03
N GLY A 39 -4.71 13.03 3.88
CA GLY A 39 -4.07 14.16 3.19
C GLY A 39 -2.78 13.80 2.44
N VAL A 40 -2.26 12.58 2.57
CA VAL A 40 -1.03 12.12 1.91
C VAL A 40 -1.31 11.08 0.84
N GLY A 41 -1.91 9.95 1.23
CA GLY A 41 -2.06 8.82 0.30
C GLY A 41 -2.52 7.53 0.95
N ALA A 42 -2.66 6.51 0.11
CA ALA A 42 -3.02 5.16 0.50
C ALA A 42 -2.16 4.14 -0.27
N ALA A 43 -1.78 3.06 0.39
CA ALA A 43 -0.96 1.99 -0.17
C ALA A 43 -1.38 0.64 0.43
N CYS A 44 -1.04 -0.45 -0.25
CA CYS A 44 -1.28 -1.81 0.21
C CYS A 44 -0.06 -2.67 -0.12
N SER A 45 0.67 -3.16 0.88
CA SER A 45 1.66 -4.21 0.67
C SER A 45 1.01 -5.58 0.90
N GLN A 46 1.17 -6.50 -0.03
CA GLN A 46 0.45 -7.79 -0.06
C GLN A 46 1.39 -8.93 -0.48
N SER A 47 0.86 -10.14 -0.68
CA SER A 47 1.64 -11.39 -0.82
C SER A 47 2.37 -11.70 0.49
N TRP A 48 3.67 -11.96 0.47
CA TRP A 48 4.49 -11.99 1.67
C TRP A 48 4.67 -10.56 2.21
N THR A 49 3.78 -10.19 3.13
CA THR A 49 3.58 -8.78 3.44
C THR A 49 4.71 -8.22 4.29
N ASN A 50 5.38 -7.19 3.76
CA ASN A 50 6.22 -6.28 4.52
C ASN A 50 5.48 -4.94 4.71
N PRO A 51 4.94 -4.63 5.91
CA PRO A 51 4.19 -3.40 6.16
C PRO A 51 5.02 -2.12 5.98
N TYR A 52 6.35 -2.22 6.16
CA TYR A 52 7.25 -1.07 6.08
C TYR A 52 7.33 -0.50 4.66
N LEU A 53 7.15 -1.32 3.61
CA LEU A 53 7.13 -0.83 2.23
C LEU A 53 6.02 0.22 2.01
N ALA A 54 4.82 -0.03 2.57
CA ALA A 54 3.70 0.91 2.46
C ALA A 54 3.95 2.17 3.30
N ILE A 55 4.59 2.03 4.47
CA ILE A 55 4.97 3.17 5.34
C ILE A 55 5.98 4.06 4.62
N ASP A 56 7.05 3.49 4.09
CA ASP A 56 8.15 4.21 3.45
C ASP A 56 7.73 4.86 2.12
N ALA A 57 6.85 4.21 1.37
CA ALA A 57 6.27 4.79 0.16
C ALA A 57 5.42 6.02 0.50
N LEU A 58 4.57 5.93 1.53
CA LEU A 58 3.74 7.05 1.95
C LEU A 58 4.55 8.19 2.59
N ALA A 59 5.64 7.88 3.29
CA ALA A 59 6.57 8.91 3.77
C ALA A 59 7.20 9.70 2.62
N ARG A 60 7.61 9.02 1.55
CA ARG A 60 8.14 9.69 0.34
C ARG A 60 7.08 10.52 -0.38
N VAL A 61 5.84 10.05 -0.42
CA VAL A 61 4.72 10.83 -0.97
C VAL A 61 4.47 12.09 -0.13
N LEU A 62 4.54 11.97 1.20
CA LEU A 62 4.47 13.13 2.10
C LEU A 62 5.59 14.15 1.82
N ASP A 63 6.79 13.68 1.47
CA ASP A 63 7.93 14.52 1.05
C ASP A 63 7.79 15.08 -0.40
N GLY A 64 6.62 14.92 -1.02
CA GLY A 64 6.30 15.48 -2.34
C GLY A 64 6.77 14.62 -3.52
N LYS A 65 7.19 13.38 -3.31
CA LYS A 65 7.50 12.47 -4.42
C LYS A 65 6.22 11.96 -5.07
N ALA A 66 6.25 11.82 -6.40
CA ALA A 66 5.18 11.13 -7.13
C ALA A 66 5.04 9.68 -6.62
N ALA A 67 3.81 9.17 -6.54
CA ALA A 67 3.52 7.84 -6.00
C ALA A 67 4.29 6.72 -6.72
N SER A 68 4.42 6.80 -8.05
CA SER A 68 5.23 5.85 -8.84
C SER A 68 6.70 5.89 -8.45
N ALA A 69 7.30 7.07 -8.37
CA ALA A 69 8.70 7.23 -7.98
C ALA A 69 8.96 6.77 -6.53
N ALA A 70 8.02 7.02 -5.62
CA ALA A 70 8.08 6.53 -4.25
C ALA A 70 8.06 4.99 -4.20
N LEU A 71 7.14 4.36 -4.94
CA LEU A 71 7.04 2.92 -5.07
C LEU A 71 8.33 2.32 -5.65
N ASP A 72 8.80 2.84 -6.78
CA ASP A 72 10.00 2.35 -7.45
C ASP A 72 11.23 2.43 -6.53
N THR A 73 11.38 3.52 -5.79
CA THR A 73 12.49 3.70 -4.85
C THR A 73 12.44 2.70 -3.72
N VAL A 74 11.26 2.47 -3.13
CA VAL A 74 11.09 1.52 -2.03
C VAL A 74 11.36 0.09 -2.50
N LEU A 75 10.81 -0.27 -3.67
CA LEU A 75 11.02 -1.58 -4.25
C LEU A 75 12.46 -1.83 -4.72
N ALA A 76 13.20 -0.78 -5.11
CA ALA A 76 14.61 -0.92 -5.47
C ALA A 76 15.53 -1.14 -4.26
N GLY A 77 15.07 -0.79 -3.05
CA GLY A 77 15.79 -1.01 -1.80
C GLY A 77 15.38 -2.28 -1.05
N ASP A 78 14.45 -3.07 -1.60
CA ASP A 78 14.01 -4.35 -1.02
C ASP A 78 14.73 -5.51 -1.70
N ASP A 79 15.79 -6.00 -1.08
CA ASP A 79 16.58 -7.14 -1.57
C ASP A 79 15.77 -8.44 -1.65
N ALA A 80 14.62 -8.52 -0.97
CA ALA A 80 13.74 -9.69 -0.93
C ALA A 80 12.55 -9.61 -1.92
N ARG A 81 12.56 -8.61 -2.82
CA ARG A 81 11.50 -8.36 -3.80
C ARG A 81 11.25 -9.50 -4.79
#